data_AF-A0ABD2R353-F1
#
_entry.id   AF-A0ABD2R353-F1
#
_cell.length_a   1.000
_cell.length_b   1.000
_cell.length_c   1.000
_cell.angle_alpha   90.00
_cell.angle_beta   90.00
_cell.angle_gamma   90.00
#
_symmetry.space_group_name_H-M   'P 1'
#
loop_
_entity.id
_entity.type
_entity.pdbx_description
1 polymer ?
#
loop_
_entity_poly.entity_id
_entity_poly.type
_entity_poly.pdbx_seq_one_letter_code
_entity_poly.pdbx_strand_id
1 'polypeptide(L)'
;MDQVDFEPAQNWNATILRGVDHHPESKQPMSDVFKPPILLRSGGGIHNFLYRLKLSSDGSQLPKVEGSNVLGKLQITWRTNLGEPGRLQTQQILGSPITQKDIELRAVEVPSIIMLEKPFVVRLNLANQTDRVLGPFEVWVSQSDSLDEKAIMVNGLLTMHLAQVEAFSSSEFELNLIAVKHGVQKITGITVFDTREKKTYDSLLELEVFVDSQ
;
A
#
# COMPACT_ATOMS: atom_id res chain seq x y z
N MET A 1 -5.01 0.73 -32.42
CA MET A 1 -4.09 0.70 -31.27
C MET A 1 -3.64 -0.72 -31.12
N ASP A 2 -2.34 -0.93 -31.25
CA ASP A 2 -1.79 -2.25 -31.49
C ASP A 2 -1.30 -2.83 -30.17
N GLN A 3 -0.66 -1.98 -29.36
CA GLN A 3 -0.16 -2.39 -28.05
C GLN A 3 -0.04 -1.22 -27.09
N VAL A 4 -0.32 -1.50 -25.82
CA VAL A 4 0.06 -0.68 -24.68
C VAL A 4 0.86 -1.57 -23.76
N ASP A 5 2.11 -1.22 -23.53
CA ASP A 5 3.00 -1.94 -22.64
C ASP A 5 3.60 -1.00 -21.60
N PHE A 6 3.76 -1.53 -20.40
CA PHE A 6 4.55 -0.90 -19.36
C PHE A 6 5.94 -1.54 -19.35
N GLU A 7 6.97 -0.74 -19.58
CA GLU A 7 8.38 -1.15 -19.44
C GLU A 7 8.82 -0.81 -18.01
N PRO A 8 8.95 -1.80 -17.11
CA PRO A 8 9.35 -1.53 -15.74
C PRO A 8 10.82 -1.13 -15.63
N ALA A 9 11.16 -0.35 -14.60
CA ALA A 9 12.55 -0.10 -14.24
C ALA A 9 13.22 -1.37 -13.68
N GLN A 10 14.55 -1.37 -13.62
CA GLN A 10 15.38 -2.57 -13.37
C GLN A 10 15.00 -3.36 -12.10
N ASN A 11 14.50 -2.68 -11.06
CA ASN A 11 14.12 -3.27 -9.79
C ASN A 11 12.62 -3.65 -9.69
N TRP A 12 11.86 -3.47 -10.77
CA TRP A 12 10.43 -3.74 -10.81
C TRP A 12 10.10 -4.82 -11.83
N ASN A 13 9.14 -5.66 -11.46
CA ASN A 13 8.42 -6.54 -12.37
C ASN A 13 6.99 -6.02 -12.52
N ALA A 14 6.54 -5.88 -13.76
CA ALA A 14 5.18 -5.48 -14.07
C ALA A 14 4.35 -6.67 -14.55
N THR A 15 3.15 -6.84 -14.01
CA THR A 15 2.16 -7.79 -14.51
C THR A 15 0.89 -7.04 -14.88
N ILE A 16 0.41 -7.18 -16.11
CA ILE A 16 -0.87 -6.63 -16.53
C ILE A 16 -2.01 -7.37 -15.80
N LEU A 17 -2.92 -6.62 -15.18
CA LEU A 17 -4.13 -7.13 -14.57
C LEU A 17 -5.28 -6.91 -15.56
N ARG A 18 -5.86 -7.99 -16.08
CA ARG A 18 -7.06 -7.94 -16.92
C ARG A 18 -8.29 -8.06 -16.01
N GLY A 19 -9.27 -7.18 -16.20
CA GLY A 19 -10.58 -7.31 -15.54
C GLY A 19 -11.31 -8.58 -15.99
N VAL A 20 -12.22 -9.07 -15.15
CA VAL A 20 -12.97 -10.34 -15.34
C VAL A 20 -13.95 -10.28 -16.54
N ASP A 21 -14.19 -9.10 -17.13
CA ASP A 21 -15.19 -8.92 -18.20
C ASP A 21 -14.64 -8.97 -19.63
N HIS A 22 -13.63 -9.81 -19.86
CA HIS A 22 -13.39 -10.35 -21.20
C HIS A 22 -13.55 -11.86 -21.15
N HIS A 23 -14.77 -12.32 -21.42
CA HIS A 23 -15.03 -13.71 -21.80
C HIS A 23 -13.97 -14.12 -22.84
N PRO A 24 -13.19 -15.19 -22.61
CA PRO A 24 -12.36 -15.74 -23.65
C PRO A 24 -13.32 -16.44 -24.62
N GLU A 25 -13.77 -15.75 -25.66
CA GLU A 25 -14.24 -16.46 -26.84
C GLU A 25 -13.13 -17.44 -27.23
N SER A 26 -13.51 -18.72 -27.22
CA SER A 26 -12.76 -19.93 -27.55
C SER A 26 -11.28 -19.71 -27.88
N LYS A 27 -10.39 -20.35 -27.11
CA LYS A 27 -8.98 -20.55 -27.47
C LYS A 27 -8.88 -21.19 -28.87
N GLN A 28 -8.79 -20.38 -29.91
CA GLN A 28 -8.37 -20.83 -31.22
C GLN A 28 -6.85 -21.01 -31.19
N PRO A 29 -6.31 -22.08 -31.80
CA PRO A 29 -4.89 -22.46 -31.72
C PRO A 29 -3.92 -21.50 -32.44
N MET A 30 -4.38 -20.30 -32.84
CA MET A 30 -3.59 -19.28 -33.54
C MET A 30 -3.42 -17.97 -32.73
N SER A 31 -3.96 -17.92 -31.50
CA SER A 31 -3.98 -16.71 -30.65
C SER A 31 -2.60 -16.20 -30.21
N ASP A 32 -1.54 -17.02 -30.27
CA ASP A 32 -0.21 -16.60 -29.80
C ASP A 32 0.58 -15.78 -30.84
N VAL A 33 0.13 -15.73 -32.10
CA VAL A 33 0.84 -15.00 -33.16
C VAL A 33 0.27 -13.60 -33.40
N PHE A 34 -1.04 -13.40 -33.15
CA PHE A 34 -1.71 -12.13 -33.39
C PHE A 34 -2.60 -11.75 -32.21
N LYS A 35 -2.16 -10.76 -31.42
CA LYS A 35 -3.04 -10.05 -30.49
C LYS A 35 -4.05 -9.23 -31.32
N PRO A 36 -5.37 -9.36 -31.11
CA PRO A 36 -6.35 -8.59 -31.87
C PRO A 36 -6.15 -7.08 -31.62
N PRO A 37 -6.11 -6.24 -32.66
CA PRO A 37 -5.88 -4.81 -32.50
C PRO A 37 -7.06 -4.16 -31.77
N ILE A 38 -6.75 -3.25 -30.85
CA ILE A 38 -7.76 -2.42 -30.19
C ILE A 38 -8.16 -1.30 -31.16
N LEU A 39 -9.39 -1.34 -31.66
CA LEU A 39 -9.89 -0.33 -32.58
C LEU A 39 -10.30 0.93 -31.81
N LEU A 40 -9.56 2.02 -31.99
CA LEU A 40 -9.95 3.34 -31.47
C LEU A 40 -10.93 3.96 -32.47
N ARG A 41 -12.18 4.15 -32.05
CA ARG A 41 -13.22 4.78 -32.89
C ARG A 41 -12.99 6.29 -32.97
N SER A 42 -13.33 6.89 -34.11
CA SER A 42 -13.15 8.33 -34.37
C SER A 42 -13.90 9.26 -33.40
N GLY A 43 -14.87 8.74 -32.64
CA GLY A 43 -15.59 9.48 -31.60
C GLY A 43 -14.83 9.65 -30.27
N GLY A 44 -13.58 9.19 -30.19
CA GLY A 44 -12.81 9.19 -28.96
C GLY A 44 -13.24 8.07 -28.00
N GLY A 45 -12.64 8.05 -26.81
CA GLY A 45 -12.93 7.06 -25.77
C GLY A 45 -11.82 6.97 -24.73
N ILE A 46 -12.12 6.33 -23.60
CA ILE A 46 -11.18 6.10 -22.51
C ILE A 46 -10.96 4.58 -22.39
N HIS A 47 -9.69 4.16 -22.39
CA HIS A 47 -9.30 2.78 -22.13
C HIS A 47 -8.37 2.78 -20.92
N ASN A 48 -8.68 1.95 -19.92
CA ASN A 48 -7.92 1.85 -18.69
C ASN A 48 -7.03 0.59 -18.74
N PHE A 49 -5.76 0.74 -18.40
CA PHE A 49 -4.81 -0.36 -18.30
C PHE A 49 -4.31 -0.43 -16.86
N LEU A 50 -4.45 -1.59 -16.23
CA LEU A 50 -4.02 -1.80 -14.85
C LEU A 50 -2.77 -2.68 -14.83
N TYR A 51 -1.72 -2.19 -14.18
CA TYR A 51 -0.47 -2.91 -13.98
C TYR A 51 -0.19 -3.06 -12.49
N ARG A 52 0.17 -4.27 -12.08
CA ARG A 52 0.70 -4.55 -10.75
C ARG A 52 2.21 -4.58 -10.82
N LEU A 53 2.85 -3.75 -10.01
CA LEU A 53 4.30 -3.74 -9.86
C LEU A 53 4.71 -4.54 -8.63
N LYS A 54 5.78 -5.32 -8.75
CA LYS A 54 6.43 -6.03 -7.63
C LYS A 54 7.92 -5.76 -7.67
N LEU A 55 8.54 -5.57 -6.51
CA LEU A 55 10.00 -5.50 -6.43
C LEU A 55 10.59 -6.85 -6.86
N SER A 56 11.59 -6.82 -7.73
CA SER A 56 12.33 -8.02 -8.14
C SER A 56 13.18 -8.51 -6.97
N SER A 57 12.95 -9.73 -6.48
CA SER A 57 13.67 -10.28 -5.31
C SER A 57 15.02 -10.93 -5.65
N ASP A 58 15.54 -10.70 -6.85
CA ASP A 58 16.69 -11.45 -7.33
C ASP A 58 17.99 -10.77 -6.92
N GLY A 59 18.65 -11.35 -5.92
CA GLY A 59 20.07 -11.14 -5.66
C GLY A 59 20.45 -10.11 -4.60
N SER A 60 20.68 -10.61 -3.38
CA SER A 60 21.73 -10.18 -2.45
C SER A 60 21.94 -8.68 -2.18
N GLN A 61 21.63 -8.28 -0.94
CA GLN A 61 21.87 -6.96 -0.34
C GLN A 61 21.04 -5.88 -1.02
N LEU A 62 20.23 -5.15 -0.24
CA LEU A 62 19.72 -3.84 -0.67
C LEU A 62 20.95 -2.97 -0.98
N PRO A 63 21.38 -2.79 -2.24
CA PRO A 63 22.46 -1.89 -2.53
C PRO A 63 21.76 -0.55 -2.68
N LYS A 64 21.56 0.14 -1.55
CA LYS A 64 21.50 1.59 -1.53
C LYS A 64 20.70 2.19 -2.70
N VAL A 65 19.39 1.88 -2.82
CA VAL A 65 18.53 2.63 -3.75
C VAL A 65 18.11 3.93 -3.06
N GLU A 66 19.10 4.70 -2.64
CA GLU A 66 18.94 6.14 -2.51
C GLU A 66 18.81 6.68 -3.94
N GLY A 67 17.58 6.97 -4.36
CA GLY A 67 17.36 8.01 -5.36
C GLY A 67 16.68 7.64 -6.67
N SER A 68 16.23 6.40 -6.90
CA SER A 68 15.38 6.12 -8.07
C SER A 68 14.02 5.58 -7.66
N ASN A 69 13.07 6.50 -7.47
CA ASN A 69 11.65 6.18 -7.38
C ASN A 69 11.05 5.91 -8.78
N VAL A 70 11.86 5.69 -9.81
CA VAL A 70 11.37 5.38 -11.15
C VAL A 70 10.71 4.00 -11.17
N LEU A 71 9.44 3.95 -11.54
CA LEU A 71 8.67 2.70 -11.68
C LEU A 71 8.86 2.07 -13.07
N GLY A 72 9.04 2.91 -14.09
CA GLY A 72 9.09 2.49 -15.48
C GLY A 72 8.56 3.55 -16.43
N LYS A 73 8.11 3.16 -17.60
CA LYS A 73 7.53 4.04 -18.63
C LYS A 73 6.49 3.29 -19.45
N LEU A 74 5.54 4.02 -20.00
CA LEU A 74 4.51 3.46 -20.87
C LEU A 74 4.92 3.62 -22.33
N GLN A 75 4.74 2.56 -23.11
CA GLN A 75 4.89 2.57 -24.55
C GLN A 75 3.55 2.24 -25.21
N ILE A 76 3.13 3.09 -26.13
CA ILE A 76 1.91 2.93 -26.91
C ILE A 76 2.29 2.84 -28.39
N THR A 77 1.80 1.82 -29.07
CA THR A 77 1.94 1.66 -30.53
C THR A 77 0.57 1.52 -31.18
N TRP A 78 0.42 2.08 -32.37
CA TRP A 78 -0.82 2.02 -33.14
C TRP A 78 -0.54 2.08 -34.63
N ARG A 79 -1.55 1.73 -35.43
CA ARG A 79 -1.61 2.05 -36.85
C ARG A 79 -2.73 3.03 -37.15
N THR A 80 -2.49 3.94 -38.11
CA THR A 80 -3.54 4.80 -38.68
C THR A 80 -4.51 3.96 -39.52
N ASN A 81 -5.60 4.57 -39.97
CA ASN A 81 -6.53 3.94 -40.92
C ASN A 81 -5.87 3.51 -42.24
N LEU A 82 -4.74 4.13 -42.61
CA LEU A 82 -3.94 3.78 -43.79
C LEU A 82 -2.79 2.80 -43.46
N GLY A 83 -2.73 2.28 -42.24
CA GLY A 83 -1.73 1.29 -41.81
C GLY A 83 -0.37 1.87 -41.41
N GLU A 84 -0.23 3.19 -41.38
CA GLU A 84 1.03 3.84 -40.99
C GLU A 84 1.29 3.66 -39.49
N PRO A 85 2.50 3.25 -39.08
CA PRO A 85 2.81 3.01 -37.69
C PRO A 85 3.01 4.33 -36.92
N GLY A 86 2.43 4.39 -35.72
CA GLY A 86 2.66 5.42 -34.72
C GLY A 86 3.19 4.83 -33.41
N ARG A 87 4.06 5.58 -32.73
CA ARG A 87 4.64 5.22 -31.43
C ARG A 87 4.66 6.44 -30.52
N LEU A 88 4.21 6.26 -29.29
CA LEU A 88 4.33 7.24 -28.22
C LEU A 88 4.96 6.55 -27.01
N GLN A 89 5.96 7.19 -26.42
CA GLN A 89 6.56 6.74 -25.17
C GLN A 89 6.43 7.86 -24.16
N THR A 90 6.01 7.54 -22.95
CA THR A 90 5.96 8.53 -21.86
C THR A 90 7.36 8.80 -21.32
N GLN A 91 7.47 9.88 -20.56
CA GLN A 91 8.58 10.05 -19.61
C GLN A 91 8.53 8.95 -18.54
N GLN A 92 9.59 8.88 -17.73
CA GLN A 92 9.66 7.99 -16.58
C GLN A 92 8.52 8.31 -15.61
N ILE A 93 7.78 7.28 -15.25
CA ILE A 93 6.76 7.34 -14.20
C ILE A 93 7.49 7.17 -12.88
N LEU A 94 7.42 8.22 -12.06
CA LEU A 94 7.96 8.21 -10.71
C LEU A 94 6.89 7.73 -9.74
N GLY A 95 7.26 6.77 -8.89
CA GLY A 95 6.48 6.31 -7.77
C GLY A 95 6.72 7.19 -6.54
N SER A 96 5.96 6.91 -5.49
CA SER A 96 6.26 7.45 -4.17
C SER A 96 7.68 7.01 -3.78
N PRO A 97 8.48 7.90 -3.17
CA PRO A 97 9.77 7.50 -2.61
C PRO A 97 9.56 6.30 -1.70
N ILE A 98 10.26 5.20 -1.96
CA ILE A 98 10.32 4.08 -1.01
C ILE A 98 11.24 4.54 0.11
N THR A 99 10.69 5.26 1.09
CA THR A 99 11.41 5.50 2.34
C THR A 99 11.42 4.16 3.06
N GLN A 100 12.61 3.54 3.12
CA GLN A 100 12.81 2.39 4.00
C GLN A 100 12.58 2.89 5.43
N LYS A 101 11.43 2.57 6.01
CA LYS A 101 11.12 2.93 7.39
C LYS A 101 11.89 1.97 8.30
N ASP A 102 12.60 2.49 9.29
CA ASP A 102 13.33 1.65 10.27
C ASP A 102 12.37 0.73 11.04
N ILE A 103 11.14 1.22 11.27
CA ILE A 103 10.08 0.53 11.99
C ILE A 103 8.82 0.49 11.12
N GLU A 104 8.14 -0.65 11.16
CA GLU A 104 6.86 -0.86 10.50
C GLU A 104 5.82 -1.34 11.51
N LEU A 105 4.61 -0.76 11.46
CA LEU A 105 3.49 -1.17 12.30
C LEU A 105 2.41 -1.83 11.45
N ARG A 106 1.94 -3.01 11.85
CA ARG A 106 0.91 -3.76 11.13
C ARG A 106 -0.21 -4.18 12.08
N ALA A 107 -1.44 -4.25 11.57
CA ALA A 107 -2.52 -4.95 12.27
C ALA A 107 -2.40 -6.45 12.06
N VAL A 108 -2.33 -7.20 13.15
CA VAL A 108 -2.36 -8.68 13.16
C VAL A 108 -3.79 -9.16 13.27
N GLU A 109 -4.55 -8.56 14.18
CA GLU A 109 -5.92 -8.95 14.44
C GLU A 109 -6.77 -7.74 14.78
N VAL A 110 -7.92 -7.65 14.12
CA VAL A 110 -8.91 -6.60 14.29
C VAL A 110 -10.26 -7.30 14.49
N PRO A 111 -11.04 -6.95 15.51
CA PRO A 111 -12.35 -7.54 15.73
C PRO A 111 -13.25 -7.34 14.51
N SER A 112 -13.93 -8.41 14.09
CA SER A 112 -14.79 -8.39 12.90
C SER A 112 -16.05 -7.53 13.10
N ILE A 113 -16.46 -7.35 14.35
CA ILE A 113 -17.60 -6.52 14.75
C ILE A 113 -17.10 -5.63 15.89
N ILE A 114 -17.15 -4.32 15.67
CA ILE A 114 -16.88 -3.32 16.69
C ILE A 114 -18.19 -2.67 17.07
N MET A 115 -18.46 -2.62 18.36
CA MET A 115 -19.70 -2.08 18.90
C MET A 115 -19.47 -0.66 19.39
N LEU A 116 -20.38 0.25 19.02
CA LEU A 116 -20.38 1.63 19.50
C LEU A 116 -20.36 1.65 21.04
N GLU A 117 -19.52 2.52 21.60
CA GLU A 117 -19.35 2.73 23.05
C GLU A 117 -18.92 1.47 23.83
N LYS A 118 -18.53 0.39 23.16
CA LYS A 118 -17.92 -0.78 23.80
C LYS A 118 -16.43 -0.85 23.53
N PRO A 119 -15.61 -1.16 24.55
CA PRO A 119 -14.19 -1.41 24.36
C PRO A 119 -13.93 -2.57 23.41
N PHE A 120 -12.90 -2.43 22.59
CA PHE A 120 -12.40 -3.49 21.73
C PHE A 120 -10.87 -3.45 21.68
N VAL A 121 -10.26 -4.59 21.35
CA VAL A 121 -8.80 -4.75 21.31
C VAL A 121 -8.36 -4.94 19.88
N VAL A 122 -7.31 -4.22 19.48
CA VAL A 122 -6.60 -4.48 18.22
C VAL A 122 -5.21 -5.00 18.55
N ARG A 123 -4.83 -6.13 17.95
CA ARG A 123 -3.50 -6.70 18.07
C ARG A 123 -2.62 -6.17 16.95
N LEU A 124 -1.51 -5.55 17.34
CA LEU A 124 -0.57 -4.88 16.45
C LEU A 124 0.78 -5.56 16.52
N ASN A 125 1.52 -5.53 15.42
CA ASN A 125 2.89 -6.02 15.32
C ASN A 125 3.81 -4.86 14.94
N LEU A 126 4.82 -4.62 15.77
CA LEU A 126 5.90 -3.66 15.52
C LEU A 126 7.12 -4.42 14.99
N ALA A 127 7.45 -4.22 13.72
CA ALA A 127 8.59 -4.88 13.08
C ALA A 127 9.76 -3.91 12.92
N ASN A 128 10.94 -4.37 13.31
CA ASN A 128 12.22 -3.70 13.07
C ASN A 128 12.76 -4.12 11.71
N GLN A 129 12.95 -3.17 10.80
CA GLN A 129 13.45 -3.39 9.44
C GLN A 129 14.96 -3.11 9.31
N THR A 130 15.65 -2.92 10.44
CA THR A 130 17.08 -2.62 10.51
C THR A 130 17.90 -3.78 11.08
N ASP A 131 19.20 -3.70 10.90
CA ASP A 131 20.21 -4.65 11.40
C ASP A 131 20.69 -4.36 12.83
N ARG A 132 20.08 -3.38 13.51
CA ARG A 132 20.38 -3.01 14.90
C ARG A 132 19.16 -3.19 15.79
N VAL A 133 19.38 -3.38 17.08
CA VAL A 133 18.31 -3.36 18.09
C VAL A 133 17.74 -1.95 18.19
N LEU A 134 16.41 -1.78 18.19
CA LEU A 134 15.73 -0.48 18.33
C LEU A 134 14.82 -0.44 19.57
N GLY A 135 14.48 0.76 20.04
CA GLY A 135 13.71 0.98 21.28
C GLY A 135 14.59 1.11 22.53
N PRO A 136 14.00 1.09 23.75
CA PRO A 136 12.58 0.84 24.06
C PRO A 136 11.63 1.86 23.45
N PHE A 137 10.37 1.47 23.22
CA PHE A 137 9.38 2.33 22.59
C PHE A 137 8.29 2.79 23.55
N GLU A 138 7.79 4.00 23.31
CA GLU A 138 6.51 4.47 23.81
C GLU A 138 5.51 4.52 22.65
N VAL A 139 4.30 4.02 22.87
CA VAL A 139 3.23 4.00 21.87
C VAL A 139 2.03 4.73 22.44
N TRP A 140 1.50 5.69 21.68
CA TRP A 140 0.26 6.38 22.02
C TRP A 140 -0.56 6.62 20.77
N VAL A 141 -1.85 6.88 20.96
CA VAL A 141 -2.69 7.43 19.91
C VAL A 141 -2.79 8.92 20.16
N SER A 142 -2.43 9.73 19.18
CA SER A 142 -2.63 11.18 19.26
C SER A 142 -4.07 11.45 19.70
N GLN A 143 -4.27 12.40 20.60
CA GLN A 143 -5.59 12.96 20.91
C GLN A 143 -5.60 14.34 20.29
N SER A 144 -6.56 14.59 19.40
CA SER A 144 -6.76 15.95 18.88
C SER A 144 -7.66 16.66 19.89
N ASP A 145 -7.47 17.96 20.06
CA ASP A 145 -8.25 18.75 21.02
C ASP A 145 -9.74 18.86 20.63
N SER A 146 -10.09 18.57 19.37
CA SER A 146 -11.46 18.46 18.87
C SER A 146 -12.01 17.04 19.01
N LEU A 147 -12.87 16.84 20.02
CA LEU A 147 -13.60 15.58 20.24
C LEU A 147 -14.53 15.24 19.05
N ASP A 148 -15.00 16.26 18.34
CA ASP A 148 -15.91 16.13 17.18
C ASP A 148 -15.27 15.49 15.95
N GLU A 149 -13.94 15.29 15.91
CA GLU A 149 -13.28 14.70 14.74
C GLU A 149 -12.92 13.22 14.92
N LYS A 150 -12.77 12.74 16.16
CA LYS A 150 -12.29 11.36 16.41
C LYS A 150 -13.41 10.37 16.65
N ALA A 151 -13.50 9.39 15.76
CA ALA A 151 -14.45 8.30 15.86
C ALA A 151 -13.96 7.13 16.73
N ILE A 152 -12.65 7.01 16.92
CA ILE A 152 -12.01 5.94 17.69
C ILE A 152 -11.01 6.58 18.64
N MET A 153 -11.07 6.18 19.91
CA MET A 153 -10.26 6.72 21.00
C MET A 153 -9.60 5.58 21.78
N VAL A 154 -8.52 5.90 22.49
CA VAL A 154 -7.88 4.95 23.42
C VAL A 154 -8.77 4.76 24.63
N ASN A 155 -9.00 3.50 24.99
CA ASN A 155 -9.68 3.12 26.22
C ASN A 155 -8.66 2.66 27.26
N GLY A 156 -8.31 3.54 28.20
CA GLY A 156 -7.37 3.22 29.28
C GLY A 156 -6.04 3.97 29.16
N LEU A 157 -4.93 3.22 29.15
CA LEU A 157 -3.59 3.78 29.23
C LEU A 157 -3.26 4.59 27.97
N LEU A 158 -2.98 5.89 28.13
CA LEU A 158 -2.70 6.80 27.02
C LEU A 158 -1.37 6.51 26.32
N THR A 159 -0.39 6.04 27.08
CA THR A 159 0.96 5.72 26.61
C THR A 159 1.36 4.34 27.09
N MET A 160 1.64 3.44 26.16
CA MET A 160 2.09 2.08 26.42
C MET A 160 3.60 1.98 26.18
N HIS A 161 4.31 1.30 27.08
CA HIS A 161 5.75 1.08 26.95
C HIS A 161 6.01 -0.31 26.37
N LEU A 162 6.84 -0.38 25.34
CA LEU A 162 7.31 -1.61 24.72
C LEU A 162 8.81 -1.78 24.93
N ALA A 163 9.21 -3.03 25.10
CA ALA A 163 10.62 -3.39 25.15
C ALA A 163 11.32 -3.10 23.81
N GLN A 164 12.64 -3.20 23.83
CA GLN A 164 13.44 -3.14 22.61
C GLN A 164 13.07 -4.28 21.64
N VAL A 165 13.20 -4.02 20.34
CA VAL A 165 12.97 -5.00 19.27
C VAL A 165 14.29 -5.31 18.60
N GLU A 166 14.68 -6.59 18.62
CA GLU A 166 15.92 -7.08 18.00
C GLU A 166 15.96 -6.80 16.50
N ALA A 167 17.16 -6.84 15.92
CA ALA A 167 17.38 -6.65 14.49
C ALA A 167 16.53 -7.62 13.66
N PHE A 168 15.84 -7.10 12.62
CA PHE A 168 14.94 -7.87 11.75
C PHE A 168 13.86 -8.70 12.46
N SER A 169 13.55 -8.36 13.72
CA SER A 169 12.55 -9.04 14.53
C SER A 169 11.29 -8.20 14.67
N SER A 170 10.27 -8.75 15.34
CA SER A 170 9.03 -8.04 15.62
C SER A 170 8.52 -8.34 17.02
N SER A 171 7.68 -7.44 17.54
CA SER A 171 7.00 -7.59 18.82
C SER A 171 5.52 -7.30 18.66
N GLU A 172 4.68 -8.14 19.25
CA GLU A 172 3.22 -7.94 19.26
C GLU A 172 2.78 -7.25 20.54
N PHE A 173 1.75 -6.42 20.40
CA PHE A 173 1.11 -5.73 21.52
C PHE A 173 -0.37 -5.47 21.23
N GLU A 174 -1.11 -5.18 22.28
CA GLU A 174 -2.55 -4.94 22.21
C GLU A 174 -2.87 -3.48 22.53
N LEU A 175 -3.72 -2.88 21.71
CA LEU A 175 -4.24 -1.54 21.93
C LEU A 175 -5.73 -1.63 22.27
N ASN A 176 -6.09 -1.14 23.46
CA ASN A 176 -7.48 -1.03 23.90
C ASN A 176 -8.09 0.26 23.36
N LEU A 177 -9.15 0.11 22.58
CA LEU A 177 -9.82 1.20 21.87
C LEU A 177 -11.32 1.22 22.20
N ILE A 178 -11.96 2.37 21.99
CA ILE A 178 -13.41 2.54 22.06
C ILE A 178 -13.86 3.38 20.87
N ALA A 179 -14.96 2.96 20.25
CA ALA A 179 -15.57 3.69 19.15
C ALA A 179 -16.68 4.60 19.68
N VAL A 180 -16.68 5.87 19.25
CA VAL A 180 -17.66 6.90 19.64
C VAL A 180 -18.54 7.36 18.48
N LYS A 181 -18.30 6.83 17.27
CA LYS A 181 -19.16 7.03 16.08
C LYS A 181 -19.38 5.71 15.36
N HIS A 182 -20.60 5.51 14.83
CA HIS A 182 -20.99 4.32 14.07
C HIS A 182 -20.64 4.45 12.58
N GLY A 183 -20.70 3.36 11.82
CA GLY A 183 -20.39 3.30 10.39
C GLY A 183 -18.93 2.96 10.09
N VAL A 184 -18.46 3.28 8.88
CA VAL A 184 -17.05 3.06 8.50
C VAL A 184 -16.20 4.13 9.16
N GLN A 185 -15.29 3.71 10.03
CA GLN A 185 -14.41 4.56 10.81
C GLN A 185 -12.94 4.19 10.58
N LYS A 186 -12.04 5.12 10.88
CA LYS A 186 -10.60 4.93 10.71
C LYS A 186 -9.89 4.92 12.05
N ILE A 187 -9.03 3.92 12.24
CA ILE A 187 -8.02 3.90 13.29
C ILE A 187 -6.80 4.62 12.72
N THR A 188 -6.50 5.79 13.27
CA THR A 188 -5.41 6.66 12.83
C THR A 188 -4.67 7.25 14.02
N GLY A 189 -3.52 7.86 13.75
CA GLY A 189 -2.80 8.63 14.76
C GLY A 189 -2.07 7.79 15.80
N ILE A 190 -1.86 6.49 15.55
CA ILE A 190 -0.95 5.67 16.35
C ILE A 190 0.48 6.14 16.06
N THR A 191 1.16 6.61 17.10
CA THR A 191 2.53 7.10 17.08
C THR A 191 3.41 6.16 17.90
N VAL A 192 4.59 5.85 17.37
CA VAL A 192 5.63 5.07 18.07
C VAL A 192 6.85 5.97 18.26
N PHE A 193 7.39 6.01 19.47
CA PHE A 193 8.54 6.83 19.81
C PHE A 193 9.66 5.99 20.37
N ASP A 194 10.83 6.05 19.74
CA ASP A 194 12.05 5.46 20.27
C ASP A 194 12.61 6.36 21.38
N THR A 195 12.55 5.87 22.61
CA THR A 195 12.98 6.62 23.79
C THR A 195 14.49 6.82 23.86
N ARG A 196 15.27 5.99 23.17
CA ARG A 196 16.73 5.99 23.15
C ARG A 196 17.26 6.88 22.03
N GLU A 197 16.76 6.73 20.81
CA GLU A 197 17.13 7.55 19.66
C GLU A 197 16.41 8.92 19.63
N LYS A 198 15.41 9.12 20.52
CA LYS A 198 14.56 10.33 20.56
C LYS A 198 13.90 10.61 19.22
N LYS A 199 13.45 9.54 18.56
CA LYS A 199 12.88 9.56 17.21
C LYS A 199 11.42 9.16 17.23
N THR A 200 10.58 9.98 16.61
CA THR A 200 9.15 9.72 16.44
C THR A 200 8.87 9.07 15.09
N TYR A 201 8.06 8.02 15.10
CA TYR A 201 7.55 7.30 13.94
C TYR A 201 6.03 7.46 13.90
N ASP A 202 5.57 8.45 13.13
CA ASP A 202 4.14 8.78 13.00
C ASP A 202 3.47 8.04 11.85
N SER A 203 2.14 7.92 11.93
CA SER A 203 1.26 7.49 10.83
C SER A 203 1.70 6.16 10.21
N LEU A 204 2.06 5.20 11.06
CA LEU A 204 2.57 3.90 10.60
C LEU A 204 1.47 2.98 10.08
N LEU A 205 0.21 3.19 10.49
CA LEU A 205 -0.94 2.38 10.11
C LEU A 205 -2.18 3.26 9.94
N GLU A 206 -2.90 3.05 8.83
CA GLU A 206 -4.26 3.57 8.62
C GLU A 206 -5.17 2.38 8.33
N LEU A 207 -6.14 2.15 9.20
CA LEU A 207 -7.01 0.96 9.16
C LEU A 207 -8.47 1.39 9.20
N GLU A 208 -9.26 0.90 8.25
CA GLU A 208 -10.71 1.08 8.22
C GLU A 208 -11.42 -0.06 8.96
N VAL A 209 -12.39 0.30 9.79
CA VAL A 209 -13.21 -0.63 10.57
C VAL A 209 -14.68 -0.22 10.50
N PHE A 210 -15.58 -1.19 10.63
CA PHE A 210 -17.01 -0.93 10.73
C PHE A 210 -17.48 -0.97 12.19
N VAL A 211 -18.15 0.09 12.62
CA VAL A 211 -18.71 0.24 13.96
C VAL A 211 -20.22 0.12 13.90
N ASP A 212 -20.77 -0.91 14.54
CA ASP A 212 -22.21 -1.12 14.65
C ASP A 212 -22.80 -0.33 15.84
N SER A 213 -24.04 0.11 15.69
CA SER A 213 -24.82 0.77 16.73
C SER A 213 -25.58 -0.18 17.65
N GLN A 214 -25.71 -1.49 17.32
CA GLN A 214 -26.47 -2.47 18.11
C GLN A 214 -25.85 -3.87 18.23
#